data_AF-A0A7S9GG69-F1
#
_entry.id   AF-A0A7S9GG69-F1
#
_cell.length_a   1.000
_cell.length_b   1.000
_cell.length_c   1.000
_cell.angle_alpha   90.00
_cell.angle_beta   90.00
_cell.angle_gamma   90.00
#
_symmetry.space_group_name_H-M   'P 1'
#
loop_
_entity.id
_entity.type
_entity.pdbx_description
1 polymer ?
#
loop_
_entity_poly.entity_id
_entity_poly.type
_entity_poly.pdbx_seq_one_letter_code
_entity_poly.pdbx_strand_id
1 'polypeptide(L)'
;MSNPTTTHEGGDEGAGSAAAQSPTERLSQLASERYGLAPEAQETPEAMAELDARAAEAGDTNYLLARIAALLEQPGDGGAAVDDDDVSWMGPQERHSPPEALHRIKTLCAIFPDLYSAMLAVQLTHAAVSRELLALAIKQFRRDTESLSLEDLQGLLTAAQNGGRQGFDAVLRTRKGGERKAISLPWGRDGE
;
A
#
# COMPACT_ATOMS: atom_id res chain seq x y z
N MET A 1 54.39 24.33 60.21
CA MET A 1 55.13 23.74 59.09
C MET A 1 54.10 23.15 58.15
N SER A 2 54.10 23.64 56.92
CA SER A 2 52.99 23.55 55.96
C SER A 2 53.23 22.47 54.90
N ASN A 3 52.11 21.92 54.42
CA ASN A 3 51.83 21.36 53.09
C ASN A 3 52.44 19.98 52.69
N PRO A 4 51.86 19.27 51.68
CA PRO A 4 50.79 19.68 50.77
C PRO A 4 49.60 18.73 50.58
N THR A 5 48.45 19.35 50.28
CA THR A 5 47.31 18.85 49.50
C THR A 5 47.77 18.27 48.16
N THR A 6 47.36 17.04 47.84
CA THR A 6 47.39 16.53 46.46
C THR A 6 45.96 16.32 46.00
N THR A 7 45.57 17.15 45.03
CA THR A 7 44.33 17.14 44.29
C THR A 7 44.20 15.84 43.50
N HIS A 8 43.07 15.15 43.66
CA HIS A 8 42.64 14.09 42.77
C HIS A 8 41.83 14.76 41.66
N GLU A 9 42.48 15.15 40.56
CA GLU A 9 41.77 15.54 39.35
C GLU A 9 41.29 14.26 38.65
N GLY A 10 40.00 14.25 38.34
CA GLY A 10 39.28 13.13 37.79
C GLY A 10 39.71 12.81 36.37
N GLY A 11 39.67 11.52 36.05
CA GLY A 11 39.65 11.04 34.68
C GLY A 11 38.41 11.58 33.98
N ASP A 12 38.65 12.50 33.06
CA ASP A 12 37.89 12.60 31.82
C ASP A 12 38.40 11.48 30.92
N GLU A 13 37.55 10.49 30.63
CA GLU A 13 37.68 9.68 29.41
C GLU A 13 36.38 8.89 29.17
N GLY A 14 35.57 9.42 28.25
CA GLY A 14 34.88 8.57 27.29
C GLY A 14 33.63 7.85 27.77
N ALA A 15 32.62 8.58 28.26
CA ALA A 15 31.24 8.18 27.98
C ALA A 15 30.99 8.34 26.47
N GLY A 16 31.54 7.41 25.69
CA GLY A 16 31.22 7.25 24.28
C GLY A 16 29.73 6.96 24.18
N SER A 17 28.96 8.01 23.86
CA SER A 17 27.60 7.91 23.38
C SER A 17 27.58 6.83 22.31
N ALA A 18 26.96 5.68 22.60
CA ALA A 18 26.72 4.63 21.63
C ALA A 18 25.79 5.22 20.57
N ALA A 19 26.39 5.87 19.56
CA ALA A 19 25.69 6.26 18.36
C ALA A 19 25.00 5.00 17.83
N ALA A 20 23.68 5.06 17.68
CA ALA A 20 22.93 3.96 17.10
C ALA A 20 23.57 3.68 15.73
N GLN A 21 24.14 2.49 15.55
CA GLN A 21 24.71 2.06 14.27
C GLN A 21 23.64 2.21 13.20
N SER A 22 24.01 2.76 12.04
CA SER A 22 23.06 2.87 10.94
C SER A 22 22.62 1.46 10.49
N PRO A 23 21.35 1.25 10.15
CA PRO A 23 20.84 0.06 9.49
C PRO A 23 21.74 -0.48 8.36
N THR A 24 22.34 0.41 7.55
CA THR A 24 23.27 0.00 6.49
C THR A 24 24.57 -0.61 7.04
N GLU A 25 25.19 0.01 8.06
CA GLU A 25 26.37 -0.55 8.74
C GLU A 25 26.06 -1.88 9.41
N ARG A 26 24.87 -1.98 10.04
CA ARG A 26 24.40 -3.20 10.67
C ARG A 26 24.19 -4.34 9.67
N LEU A 27 23.64 -4.04 8.49
CA LEU A 27 23.50 -5.02 7.41
C LEU A 27 24.87 -5.51 6.93
N SER A 28 25.81 -4.60 6.70
CA SER A 28 27.16 -4.93 6.23
C SER A 28 27.93 -5.80 7.23
N GLN A 29 27.77 -5.51 8.53
CA GLN A 29 28.34 -6.32 9.60
C GLN A 29 27.76 -7.73 9.59
N LEU A 30 26.42 -7.88 9.52
CA LEU A 30 25.77 -9.19 9.50
C LEU A 30 26.13 -10.01 8.26
N ALA A 31 26.22 -9.37 7.09
CA ALA A 31 26.66 -10.01 5.85
C ALA A 31 28.08 -10.58 5.98
N SER A 32 29.00 -9.81 6.58
CA SER A 32 30.39 -10.19 6.78
C SER A 32 30.53 -11.30 7.82
N GLU A 33 29.89 -11.15 8.99
CA GLU A 33 30.05 -12.06 10.12
C GLU A 33 29.39 -13.43 9.89
N ARG A 34 28.23 -13.45 9.23
CA ARG A 34 27.43 -14.69 9.11
C ARG A 34 27.60 -15.40 7.78
N TYR A 35 27.89 -14.65 6.73
CA TYR A 35 27.95 -15.19 5.38
C TYR A 35 29.30 -14.97 4.71
N GLY A 36 30.25 -14.32 5.39
CA GLY A 36 31.62 -14.12 4.90
C GLY A 36 31.69 -13.25 3.64
N LEU A 37 30.66 -12.43 3.38
CA LEU A 37 30.61 -11.61 2.18
C LEU A 37 31.50 -10.39 2.35
N ALA A 38 32.53 -10.27 1.51
CA ALA A 38 33.45 -9.15 1.54
C ALA A 38 32.72 -7.82 1.22
N PRO A 39 33.12 -6.68 1.82
CA PRO A 39 32.45 -5.39 1.61
C PRO A 39 32.30 -5.00 0.14
N GLU A 40 33.32 -5.29 -0.68
CA GLU A 40 33.32 -5.02 -2.11
C GLU A 40 32.28 -5.84 -2.91
N ALA A 41 31.89 -7.01 -2.42
CA ALA A 41 30.88 -7.85 -3.07
C ALA A 41 29.45 -7.38 -2.72
N GLN A 42 29.28 -6.65 -1.62
CA GLN A 42 27.99 -6.10 -1.18
C GLN A 42 27.49 -4.96 -2.09
N GLU A 43 28.35 -4.41 -2.95
CA GLU A 43 28.00 -3.37 -3.92
C GLU A 43 27.33 -3.95 -5.18
N THR A 44 27.36 -5.28 -5.38
CA THR A 44 26.73 -5.92 -6.54
C THR A 44 25.30 -6.38 -6.23
N PRO A 45 24.30 -6.02 -7.04
CA PRO A 45 22.91 -6.44 -6.83
C PRO A 45 22.75 -7.96 -6.85
N GLU A 46 23.51 -8.67 -7.69
CA GLU A 46 23.42 -10.13 -7.80
C GLU A 46 23.91 -10.85 -6.53
N ALA A 47 25.05 -10.42 -5.95
CA ALA A 47 25.57 -11.05 -4.74
C ALA A 47 24.69 -10.77 -3.52
N MET A 48 24.07 -9.57 -3.46
CA MET A 48 23.09 -9.24 -2.43
C MET A 48 21.81 -10.09 -2.56
N ALA A 49 21.31 -10.31 -3.79
CA ALA A 49 20.14 -11.15 -4.01
C ALA A 49 20.39 -12.63 -3.66
N GLU A 50 21.57 -13.16 -3.98
CA GLU A 50 21.97 -14.52 -3.58
C GLU A 50 22.07 -14.65 -2.06
N LEU A 51 22.60 -13.63 -1.39
CA LEU A 51 22.71 -13.58 0.06
C LEU A 51 21.32 -13.50 0.73
N ASP A 52 20.42 -12.68 0.20
CA ASP A 52 19.03 -12.54 0.65
C ASP A 52 18.30 -13.90 0.54
N ALA A 53 18.49 -14.64 -0.55
CA ALA A 53 17.94 -15.98 -0.73
C ALA A 53 18.47 -16.97 0.31
N ARG A 54 19.79 -16.98 0.55
CA ARG A 54 20.42 -17.85 1.56
C ARG A 54 19.97 -17.51 2.98
N ALA A 55 19.80 -16.24 3.31
CA ALA A 55 19.29 -15.80 4.60
C ALA A 55 17.82 -16.18 4.80
N ALA A 56 17.00 -16.12 3.75
CA ALA A 56 15.61 -16.57 3.78
C ALA A 56 15.49 -18.08 3.99
N GLU A 57 16.30 -18.88 3.28
CA GLU A 57 16.37 -20.34 3.46
C GLU A 57 16.83 -20.73 4.87
N ALA A 58 17.79 -19.99 5.43
CA ALA A 58 18.28 -20.19 6.79
C ALA A 58 17.34 -19.65 7.89
N GLY A 59 16.28 -18.91 7.53
CA GLY A 59 15.38 -18.26 8.47
C GLY A 59 16.06 -17.16 9.30
N ASP A 60 17.11 -16.52 8.76
CA ASP A 60 17.87 -15.49 9.45
C ASP A 60 17.12 -14.14 9.48
N THR A 61 16.16 -14.09 10.37
CA THR A 61 15.31 -12.92 10.65
C THR A 61 16.10 -11.68 11.05
N ASN A 62 17.26 -11.82 11.70
CA ASN A 62 18.08 -10.67 12.09
C ASN A 62 18.72 -10.01 10.88
N TYR A 63 19.21 -10.81 9.93
CA TYR A 63 19.74 -10.31 8.66
C TYR A 63 18.63 -9.67 7.82
N LEU A 64 17.49 -10.34 7.66
CA LEU A 64 16.38 -9.84 6.84
C LEU A 64 15.78 -8.54 7.39
N LEU A 65 15.66 -8.39 8.71
CA LEU A 65 15.20 -7.14 9.32
C LEU A 65 16.21 -5.99 9.13
N ALA A 66 17.51 -6.27 9.23
CA ALA A 66 18.54 -5.27 8.93
C ALA A 66 18.54 -4.88 7.43
N ARG A 67 18.26 -5.84 6.54
CA ARG A 67 18.13 -5.61 5.10
C ARG A 67 16.96 -4.69 4.78
N ILE A 68 15.79 -4.94 5.37
CA ILE A 68 14.61 -4.09 5.23
C ILE A 68 14.91 -2.68 5.77
N ALA A 69 15.53 -2.57 6.95
CA ALA A 69 15.86 -1.27 7.53
C ALA A 69 16.87 -0.48 6.68
N ALA A 70 17.87 -1.13 6.07
CA ALA A 70 18.82 -0.48 5.17
C ALA A 70 18.19 0.01 3.86
N LEU A 71 17.23 -0.75 3.30
CA LEU A 71 16.49 -0.33 2.11
C LEU A 71 15.63 0.91 2.38
N LEU A 72 15.03 1.00 3.57
CA LEU A 72 14.24 2.17 3.98
C LEU A 72 15.10 3.42 4.24
N GLU A 73 16.41 3.26 4.46
CA GLU A 73 17.33 4.39 4.70
C GLU A 73 17.97 4.97 3.43
N GLN A 74 17.98 4.23 2.32
CA GLN A 74 18.57 4.75 1.08
C GLN A 74 17.69 5.88 0.53
N PRO A 75 18.15 7.16 0.55
CA PRO A 75 17.45 8.23 -0.14
C PRO A 75 17.62 7.97 -1.62
N GLY A 76 16.52 7.70 -2.33
CA GLY A 76 16.54 7.34 -3.75
C GLY A 76 17.38 8.30 -4.59
N ASP A 77 18.48 7.79 -5.15
CA ASP A 77 19.33 8.53 -6.08
C ASP A 77 18.67 8.54 -7.48
N GLY A 78 18.02 9.65 -7.81
CA GLY A 78 18.25 10.32 -9.08
C GLY A 78 17.82 9.68 -10.41
N GLY A 79 16.86 8.75 -10.46
CA GLY A 79 16.40 8.18 -11.74
C GLY A 79 14.94 7.78 -11.78
N ALA A 80 14.05 8.74 -12.10
CA ALA A 80 12.60 8.56 -12.28
C ALA A 80 11.93 7.77 -11.15
N ALA A 81 11.52 8.49 -10.10
CA ALA A 81 10.69 7.99 -9.02
C ALA A 81 9.56 7.09 -9.55
N VAL A 82 9.80 5.79 -9.53
CA VAL A 82 8.75 4.84 -9.22
C VAL A 82 8.66 4.98 -7.72
N ASP A 83 7.69 5.77 -7.25
CA ASP A 83 7.41 5.95 -5.83
C ASP A 83 7.40 4.56 -5.17
N ASP A 84 8.39 4.24 -4.35
CA ASP A 84 8.36 3.04 -3.49
C ASP A 84 7.33 3.21 -2.35
N ASP A 85 6.64 4.35 -2.36
CA ASP A 85 5.36 4.65 -1.71
C ASP A 85 4.15 4.33 -2.62
N ASP A 86 4.26 3.50 -3.66
CA ASP A 86 3.14 3.03 -4.52
C ASP A 86 2.14 2.09 -3.80
N VAL A 87 2.11 2.15 -2.47
CA VAL A 87 1.17 1.45 -1.59
C VAL A 87 0.56 2.39 -0.57
N SER A 88 1.19 3.55 -0.30
CA SER A 88 0.67 4.61 0.60
C SER A 88 -0.76 4.98 0.22
N TRP A 89 -1.02 5.10 -1.08
CA TRP A 89 -2.32 5.42 -1.67
C TRP A 89 -3.44 4.42 -1.44
N MET A 90 -3.13 3.21 -0.97
CA MET A 90 -4.16 2.25 -0.56
C MET A 90 -4.73 2.57 0.83
N GLY A 91 -4.19 3.58 1.51
CA GLY A 91 -4.71 4.11 2.76
C GLY A 91 -6.07 4.80 2.56
N PRO A 92 -7.12 4.41 3.31
CA PRO A 92 -8.49 4.94 3.12
C PRO A 92 -8.66 6.44 3.44
N GLN A 93 -7.61 7.14 3.85
CA GLN A 93 -7.64 8.53 4.33
C GLN A 93 -6.67 9.48 3.59
N GLU A 94 -5.93 8.99 2.58
CA GLU A 94 -5.02 9.86 1.85
C GLU A 94 -5.74 10.77 0.86
N ARG A 95 -5.34 12.04 0.87
CA ARG A 95 -5.87 13.07 -0.04
C ARG A 95 -4.94 13.20 -1.22
N HIS A 96 -5.28 12.51 -2.30
CA HIS A 96 -4.52 12.60 -3.55
C HIS A 96 -4.88 13.84 -4.35
N SER A 97 -3.94 14.30 -5.18
CA SER A 97 -4.25 15.29 -6.19
C SER A 97 -5.27 14.71 -7.19
N PRO A 98 -6.19 15.51 -7.75
CA PRO A 98 -7.15 15.03 -8.76
C PRO A 98 -6.54 14.25 -9.94
N PRO A 99 -5.42 14.67 -10.58
CA PRO A 99 -4.85 13.93 -11.70
C PRO A 99 -4.27 12.56 -11.29
N GLU A 100 -3.70 12.48 -10.09
CA GLU A 100 -3.14 11.25 -9.53
C GLU A 100 -4.23 10.23 -9.19
N ALA A 101 -5.32 10.67 -8.57
CA ALA A 101 -6.49 9.82 -8.31
C ALA A 101 -7.07 9.25 -9.61
N LEU A 102 -7.18 10.06 -10.67
CA LEU A 102 -7.66 9.60 -11.98
C LEU A 102 -6.71 8.57 -12.61
N HIS A 103 -5.40 8.79 -12.52
CA HIS A 103 -4.42 7.84 -13.01
C HIS A 103 -4.55 6.48 -12.29
N ARG A 104 -4.69 6.50 -10.96
CA ARG A 104 -4.86 5.28 -10.16
C ARG A 104 -6.17 4.56 -10.45
N ILE A 105 -7.28 5.28 -10.55
CA ILE A 105 -8.57 4.69 -10.94
C ILE A 105 -8.48 4.01 -12.31
N LYS A 106 -7.78 4.63 -13.28
CA LYS A 106 -7.51 4.01 -14.57
C LYS A 106 -6.71 2.71 -14.42
N THR A 107 -5.65 2.72 -13.63
CA THR A 107 -4.81 1.54 -13.36
C THR A 107 -5.61 0.42 -12.70
N LEU A 108 -6.41 0.72 -11.67
CA LEU A 108 -7.32 -0.24 -11.03
C LEU A 108 -8.31 -0.84 -12.03
N CYS A 109 -8.90 -0.01 -12.90
CA CYS A 109 -9.81 -0.49 -13.93
C CYS A 109 -9.12 -1.41 -14.97
N ALA A 110 -7.81 -1.29 -15.17
CA ALA A 110 -7.04 -2.15 -16.05
C ALA A 110 -6.60 -3.46 -15.37
N ILE A 111 -6.25 -3.41 -14.08
CA ILE A 111 -5.80 -4.58 -13.29
C ILE A 111 -6.98 -5.53 -13.03
N PHE A 112 -8.17 -5.00 -12.72
CA PHE A 112 -9.33 -5.81 -12.36
C PHE A 112 -10.24 -6.07 -13.58
N PRO A 113 -10.20 -7.28 -14.18
CA PRO A 113 -10.95 -7.56 -15.41
C PRO A 113 -12.47 -7.52 -15.18
N ASP A 114 -12.95 -7.93 -14.02
CA ASP A 114 -14.38 -7.90 -13.70
C ASP A 114 -14.82 -6.55 -13.10
N LEU A 115 -16.02 -6.11 -13.49
CA LEU A 115 -16.54 -4.80 -13.09
C LEU A 115 -16.73 -4.69 -11.58
N TYR A 116 -17.16 -5.76 -10.92
CA TYR A 116 -17.38 -5.76 -9.47
C TYR A 116 -16.07 -5.49 -8.72
N SER A 117 -15.02 -6.28 -8.98
CA SER A 117 -13.73 -6.10 -8.29
C SER A 117 -13.13 -4.73 -8.55
N ALA A 118 -13.22 -4.22 -9.78
CA ALA A 118 -12.74 -2.87 -10.10
C ALA A 118 -13.50 -1.78 -9.32
N MET A 119 -14.82 -1.84 -9.31
CA MET A 119 -15.66 -0.86 -8.60
C MET A 119 -15.45 -0.92 -7.09
N LEU A 120 -15.31 -2.13 -6.53
CA LEU A 120 -15.00 -2.33 -5.12
C LEU A 120 -13.61 -1.78 -4.77
N ALA A 121 -12.59 -2.11 -5.55
CA ALA A 121 -11.22 -1.64 -5.31
C ALA A 121 -11.13 -0.11 -5.38
N VAL A 122 -11.75 0.52 -6.37
CA VAL A 122 -11.82 1.98 -6.49
C VAL A 122 -12.51 2.60 -5.27
N GLN A 123 -13.64 2.04 -4.83
CA GLN A 123 -14.39 2.56 -3.68
C GLN A 123 -13.61 2.47 -2.36
N LEU A 124 -12.86 1.37 -2.16
CA LEU A 124 -12.07 1.15 -0.94
C LEU A 124 -10.80 2.01 -0.88
N THR A 125 -10.15 2.21 -2.02
CA THR A 125 -8.89 2.97 -2.12
C THR A 125 -9.13 4.48 -2.24
N HIS A 126 -10.30 4.90 -2.73
CA HIS A 126 -10.64 6.31 -2.95
C HIS A 126 -11.86 6.75 -2.12
N ALA A 127 -11.93 6.34 -0.85
CA ALA A 127 -13.06 6.61 0.04
C ALA A 127 -13.34 8.11 0.27
N ALA A 128 -12.34 8.97 0.10
CA ALA A 128 -12.46 10.42 0.20
C ALA A 128 -13.10 11.08 -1.04
N VAL A 129 -13.20 10.37 -2.17
CA VAL A 129 -13.77 10.88 -3.41
C VAL A 129 -15.29 10.64 -3.43
N SER A 130 -16.05 11.62 -3.92
CA SER A 130 -17.50 11.45 -4.02
C SER A 130 -17.87 10.33 -4.99
N ARG A 131 -18.93 9.57 -4.68
CA ARG A 131 -19.43 8.48 -5.53
C ARG A 131 -19.76 8.92 -6.95
N GLU A 132 -20.23 10.16 -7.12
CA GLU A 132 -20.51 10.74 -8.43
C GLU A 132 -19.24 10.87 -9.28
N LEU A 133 -18.16 11.39 -8.71
CA LEU A 133 -16.86 11.52 -9.39
C LEU A 133 -16.24 10.15 -9.67
N LEU A 134 -16.36 9.19 -8.74
CA LEU A 134 -15.93 7.81 -8.98
C LEU A 134 -16.70 7.18 -10.14
N ALA A 135 -18.02 7.35 -10.19
CA ALA A 135 -18.85 6.85 -11.28
C ALA A 135 -18.45 7.45 -12.64
N LEU A 136 -18.15 8.75 -12.69
CA LEU A 136 -17.65 9.43 -13.89
C LEU A 136 -16.31 8.82 -14.35
N ALA A 137 -15.36 8.69 -13.43
CA ALA A 137 -14.04 8.14 -13.74
C ALA A 137 -14.11 6.67 -14.21
N ILE A 138 -14.88 5.83 -13.51
CA ILE A 138 -15.10 4.44 -13.91
C ILE A 138 -15.73 4.38 -15.31
N LYS A 139 -16.75 5.21 -15.59
CA LYS A 139 -17.39 5.27 -16.90
C LYS A 139 -16.41 5.67 -18.01
N GLN A 140 -15.48 6.56 -17.73
CA GLN A 140 -14.45 6.99 -18.68
C GLN A 140 -13.48 5.86 -19.04
N PHE A 141 -13.09 5.02 -18.07
CA PHE A 141 -12.04 4.02 -18.28
C PHE A 141 -12.57 2.62 -18.64
N ARG A 142 -13.85 2.33 -18.37
CA ARG A 142 -14.44 1.00 -18.57
C ARG A 142 -15.51 0.96 -19.66
N ARG A 143 -15.21 0.24 -20.74
CA ARG A 143 -16.13 0.04 -21.89
C ARG A 143 -17.40 -0.74 -21.54
N ASP A 144 -17.32 -1.69 -20.61
CA ASP A 144 -18.46 -2.51 -20.19
C ASP A 144 -19.52 -1.75 -19.36
N THR A 145 -19.27 -0.46 -19.09
CA THR A 145 -20.21 0.47 -18.45
C THR A 145 -20.88 1.44 -19.43
N GLU A 146 -20.60 1.34 -20.73
CA GLU A 146 -21.09 2.27 -21.75
C GLU A 146 -22.63 2.37 -21.73
N SER A 147 -23.32 1.23 -21.61
CA SER A 147 -24.78 1.13 -21.57
C SER A 147 -25.43 1.56 -20.25
N LEU A 148 -24.64 1.80 -19.19
CA LEU A 148 -25.16 2.14 -17.86
C LEU A 148 -25.20 3.65 -17.67
N SER A 149 -26.25 4.19 -17.08
CA SER A 149 -26.28 5.62 -16.71
C SER A 149 -25.33 5.90 -15.53
N LEU A 150 -25.03 7.19 -15.30
CA LEU A 150 -24.24 7.58 -14.13
C LEU A 150 -24.93 7.17 -12.82
N GLU A 151 -26.25 7.31 -12.74
CA GLU A 151 -27.05 6.91 -11.58
C GLU A 151 -26.98 5.40 -11.33
N ASP A 152 -26.99 4.59 -12.40
CA ASP A 152 -26.84 3.13 -12.27
C ASP A 152 -25.47 2.77 -11.68
N LEU A 153 -24.41 3.44 -12.12
CA LEU A 153 -23.05 3.23 -11.59
C LEU A 153 -22.93 3.64 -10.13
N GLN A 154 -23.53 4.75 -9.72
CA GLN A 154 -23.57 5.15 -8.30
C GLN A 154 -24.35 4.13 -7.44
N GLY A 155 -25.46 3.60 -7.97
CA GLY A 155 -26.23 2.53 -7.34
C GLY A 155 -25.41 1.25 -7.19
N LEU A 156 -24.64 0.88 -8.23
CA LEU A 156 -23.75 -0.27 -8.22
C LEU A 156 -22.59 -0.12 -7.22
N LEU A 157 -21.97 1.06 -7.12
CA LEU A 157 -20.97 1.35 -6.08
C LEU A 157 -21.54 1.15 -4.68
N THR A 158 -22.74 1.67 -4.44
CA THR A 158 -23.43 1.53 -3.14
C THR A 158 -23.79 0.07 -2.85
N ALA A 159 -24.24 -0.67 -3.87
CA ALA A 159 -24.60 -2.08 -3.74
C ALA A 159 -23.38 -2.97 -3.50
N ALA A 160 -22.24 -2.67 -4.14
CA ALA A 160 -20.97 -3.37 -3.89
C ALA A 160 -20.49 -3.16 -2.45
N GLN A 161 -20.58 -1.93 -1.93
CA GLN A 161 -20.16 -1.60 -0.58
C GLN A 161 -21.01 -2.29 0.50
N ASN A 162 -22.33 -2.27 0.36
CA ASN A 162 -23.25 -2.72 1.42
C ASN A 162 -23.72 -4.17 1.25
N GLY A 163 -23.79 -4.67 0.02
CA GLY A 163 -24.33 -5.98 -0.32
C GLY A 163 -23.31 -6.93 -0.95
N GLY A 164 -22.05 -6.51 -1.05
CA GLY A 164 -20.99 -7.29 -1.69
C GLY A 164 -21.34 -7.68 -3.13
N ARG A 165 -20.82 -8.83 -3.56
CA ARG A 165 -21.04 -9.34 -4.92
C ARG A 165 -22.51 -9.61 -5.24
N GLN A 166 -23.24 -10.18 -4.27
CA GLN A 166 -24.65 -10.53 -4.46
C GLN A 166 -25.54 -9.30 -4.66
N GLY A 167 -25.35 -8.26 -3.84
CA GLY A 167 -26.06 -7.00 -3.98
C GLY A 167 -25.75 -6.29 -5.30
N PHE A 168 -24.47 -6.29 -5.68
CA PHE A 168 -24.03 -5.77 -6.96
C PHE A 168 -24.70 -6.48 -8.15
N ASP A 169 -24.67 -7.82 -8.18
CA ASP A 169 -25.25 -8.61 -9.27
C ASP A 169 -26.78 -8.46 -9.32
N ALA A 170 -27.45 -8.26 -8.18
CA ALA A 170 -28.89 -7.97 -8.14
C ALA A 170 -29.21 -6.62 -8.81
N VAL A 171 -28.46 -5.57 -8.47
CA VAL A 171 -28.64 -4.24 -9.09
C VAL A 171 -28.28 -4.29 -10.57
N LEU A 172 -27.17 -4.92 -10.93
CA LEU A 172 -26.74 -5.00 -12.33
C LEU A 172 -27.77 -5.71 -13.22
N ARG A 173 -28.39 -6.78 -12.72
CA ARG A 173 -29.49 -7.48 -13.43
C ARG A 173 -30.72 -6.60 -13.60
N THR A 174 -31.14 -5.86 -12.56
CA THR A 174 -32.31 -4.97 -12.67
C THR A 174 -32.08 -3.81 -13.63
N ARG A 175 -30.84 -3.31 -13.74
CA ARG A 175 -30.50 -2.21 -14.67
C ARG A 175 -30.29 -2.68 -16.11
N LYS A 176 -29.64 -3.82 -16.35
CA LYS A 176 -29.49 -4.39 -17.70
C LYS A 176 -30.79 -5.00 -18.23
N GLY A 177 -31.70 -5.40 -17.34
CA GLY A 177 -32.91 -6.12 -17.68
C GLY A 177 -34.08 -5.27 -18.20
N GLY A 178 -34.07 -3.93 -18.08
CA GLY A 178 -35.05 -3.01 -18.67
C GLY A 178 -36.52 -3.16 -18.23
N GLU A 179 -36.99 -4.31 -17.78
CA GLU A 179 -38.35 -4.53 -17.32
C GLU A 179 -38.41 -4.44 -15.80
N ARG A 180 -38.85 -3.29 -15.31
CA ARG A 180 -39.50 -3.19 -14.00
C ARG A 180 -40.77 -4.07 -14.05
N LYS A 181 -40.64 -5.37 -13.78
CA LYS A 181 -41.76 -6.06 -13.13
C LYS A 181 -41.85 -5.48 -11.74
N ALA A 182 -42.84 -4.62 -11.54
CA ALA A 182 -43.25 -4.18 -10.22
C ALA A 182 -43.35 -5.44 -9.34
N ILE A 183 -42.44 -5.57 -8.38
CA ILE A 183 -42.57 -6.59 -7.36
C ILE A 183 -43.74 -6.10 -6.49
N SER A 184 -44.94 -6.54 -6.84
CA SER A 184 -46.08 -6.49 -5.94
C SER A 184 -45.73 -7.41 -4.77
N LEU A 185 -45.24 -6.84 -3.68
CA LEU A 185 -45.12 -7.55 -2.41
C LEU A 185 -46.53 -7.97 -1.98
N PRO A 186 -46.82 -9.27 -1.80
CA PRO A 186 -48.19 -9.76 -1.59
C PRO A 186 -48.69 -9.61 -0.15
N TRP A 187 -48.09 -8.76 0.70
CA TRP A 187 -48.42 -8.69 2.13
C TRP A 187 -49.07 -7.36 2.56
N GLY A 188 -49.54 -6.55 1.61
CA GLY A 188 -50.16 -5.26 1.89
C GLY A 188 -51.69 -5.24 1.74
N ARG A 189 -52.37 -6.37 1.90
CA ARG A 189 -53.83 -6.41 1.83
C ARG A 189 -54.42 -7.40 2.84
N ASP A 190 -54.55 -6.92 4.07
CA ASP A 190 -55.51 -7.31 5.10
C ASP A 190 -55.56 -6.12 6.07
N GLY A 191 -56.69 -5.51 6.45
CA GLY A 191 -58.09 -5.75 6.17
C GLY A 191 -58.89 -4.47 6.45
N GLU A 192 -60.18 -4.56 6.17
CA GLU A 192 -61.23 -3.56 6.44
C GLU A 192 -61.28 -3.03 7.89
#